data_AF-A0A7K2ATN5-F1
#
_entry.id   AF-A0A7K2ATN5-F1
#
_cell.length_a   1.000
_cell.length_b   1.000
_cell.length_c   1.000
_cell.angle_alpha   90.00
_cell.angle_beta   90.00
_cell.angle_gamma   90.00
#
_symmetry.space_group_name_H-M   'P 1'
#
loop_
_entity.id
_entity.type
_entity.pdbx_description
1 polymer ?
#
loop_
_entity_poly.entity_id
_entity_poly.type
_entity_poly.pdbx_seq_one_letter_code
_entity_poly.pdbx_strand_id
1 'polypeptide(L)'
;MWIGGRAVASADGDAAMRDDVCPSTGAVLARVHQASAADVDRAVAAAARSQPAWAAMGVHERAARLAEWGRRVAEAAPRLGLLDARDGGTAV
;
A
#
# COMPACT_ATOMS: atom_id res chain seq x y z
N MET A 1 -6.86 0.63 -3.63
CA MET A 1 -6.62 0.16 -2.26
C MET A 1 -6.39 -1.36 -2.25
N TRP A 2 -5.71 -1.90 -1.24
CA TRP A 2 -5.34 -3.33 -1.15
C TRP A 2 -5.89 -3.94 0.15
N ILE A 3 -6.88 -4.84 0.06
CA ILE A 3 -7.53 -5.46 1.22
C ILE A 3 -7.53 -6.97 1.04
N GLY A 4 -7.06 -7.71 2.05
CA GLY A 4 -7.12 -9.18 2.06
C GLY A 4 -6.35 -9.83 0.91
N GLY A 5 -5.22 -9.23 0.50
CA GLY A 5 -4.37 -9.78 -0.55
C GLY A 5 -4.80 -9.46 -1.98
N ARG A 6 -5.73 -8.53 -2.19
CA ARG A 6 -6.19 -8.14 -3.53
C ARG A 6 -6.47 -6.65 -3.67
N ALA A 7 -6.41 -6.16 -4.91
CA ALA A 7 -6.88 -4.83 -5.27
C ALA A 7 -8.42 -4.77 -5.16
N VAL A 8 -8.92 -3.69 -4.56
CA VAL A 8 -10.36 -3.43 -4.41
C VAL A 8 -10.65 -1.96 -4.69
N ALA A 9 -11.85 -1.68 -5.20
CA ALA A 9 -12.41 -0.32 -5.28
C ALA A 9 -12.98 0.10 -3.93
N SER A 10 -13.16 1.41 -3.75
CA SER A 10 -13.91 1.98 -2.62
C SER A 10 -15.36 1.51 -2.63
N ALA A 11 -15.95 1.33 -1.45
CA ALA A 11 -17.36 1.04 -1.31
C ALA A 11 -18.25 2.21 -1.81
N ASP A 12 -17.73 3.44 -1.79
CA ASP A 12 -18.40 4.64 -2.30
C ASP A 12 -18.21 4.82 -3.84
N GLY A 13 -17.52 3.88 -4.49
CA GLY A 13 -17.30 3.86 -5.94
C GLY A 13 -16.31 4.92 -6.44
N ASP A 14 -16.46 5.30 -7.71
CA ASP A 14 -15.54 6.22 -8.40
C ASP A 14 -15.68 7.67 -7.91
N ALA A 15 -16.80 8.03 -7.29
CA ALA A 15 -17.01 9.36 -6.72
C ALA A 15 -16.04 9.67 -5.56
N ALA A 16 -15.47 8.63 -4.93
CA ALA A 16 -14.47 8.76 -3.88
C ALA A 16 -13.02 8.83 -4.41
N MET A 17 -12.80 8.97 -5.73
CA MET A 17 -11.46 9.11 -6.31
C MET A 17 -10.88 10.51 -6.06
N ARG A 18 -9.60 10.56 -5.66
CA ARG A 18 -8.83 11.80 -5.49
C ARG A 18 -7.59 11.77 -6.36
N ASP A 19 -7.23 12.93 -6.89
CA ASP A 19 -6.00 13.11 -7.63
C ASP A 19 -4.81 13.14 -6.67
N ASP A 20 -3.81 12.32 -6.97
CA ASP A 20 -2.46 12.41 -6.43
C ASP A 20 -1.64 13.29 -7.36
N VAL A 21 -0.99 14.31 -6.82
CA VAL A 21 -0.43 15.43 -7.58
C VAL A 21 1.02 15.65 -7.19
N CYS A 22 1.89 15.65 -8.20
CA CYS A 22 3.29 15.96 -8.02
C CYS A 22 3.46 17.41 -7.54
N PRO A 23 4.01 17.64 -6.33
CA PRO A 23 4.08 18.98 -5.75
C PRO A 23 5.04 19.90 -6.51
N SER A 24 6.06 19.36 -7.19
CA SER A 24 7.06 20.15 -7.92
C SER A 24 6.58 20.65 -9.29
N THR A 25 5.56 20.01 -9.87
CA THR A 25 5.09 20.31 -11.24
C THR A 25 3.60 20.60 -11.35
N GLY A 26 2.81 20.23 -10.33
CA GLY A 26 1.35 20.27 -10.37
C GLY A 26 0.71 19.19 -11.26
N ALA A 27 1.50 18.28 -11.85
CA ALA A 27 0.98 17.22 -12.70
C ALA A 27 0.28 16.14 -11.86
N VAL A 28 -0.86 15.65 -12.34
CA VAL A 28 -1.56 14.49 -11.74
C VAL A 28 -0.76 13.22 -12.01
N LEU A 29 -0.32 12.55 -10.96
CA LEU A 29 0.44 11.29 -11.01
C LEU A 29 -0.50 10.08 -11.13
N ALA A 30 -1.59 10.09 -10.37
CA ALA A 30 -2.59 9.04 -10.34
C ALA A 30 -3.94 9.56 -9.83
N ARG A 31 -5.01 8.79 -10.06
CA ARG A 31 -6.28 8.96 -9.33
C ARG A 31 -6.46 7.75 -8.43
N VAL A 32 -6.64 7.99 -7.14
CA VAL A 32 -6.68 6.96 -6.10
C VAL A 32 -7.98 7.00 -5.32
N HIS A 33 -8.56 5.83 -5.05
CA HIS A 33 -9.76 5.73 -4.23
C HIS A 33 -9.47 6.17 -2.79
N GLN A 34 -10.29 7.07 -2.25
CA GLN A 34 -10.39 7.33 -0.82
C GLN A 34 -11.20 6.20 -0.16
N ALA A 35 -10.69 5.69 0.95
CA ALA A 35 -11.34 4.63 1.69
C ALA A 35 -12.53 5.18 2.50
N SER A 36 -13.69 4.54 2.36
CA SER A 36 -14.86 4.78 3.20
C SER A 36 -14.71 4.11 4.58
N ALA A 37 -15.64 4.38 5.51
CA ALA A 37 -15.71 3.65 6.77
C ALA A 37 -15.91 2.13 6.54
N ALA A 38 -16.75 1.75 5.57
CA ALA A 38 -16.99 0.34 5.23
C ALA A 38 -15.74 -0.35 4.66
N ASP A 39 -14.90 0.40 3.94
CA ASP A 39 -13.61 -0.11 3.46
C ASP A 39 -12.63 -0.36 4.60
N VAL A 40 -12.61 0.52 5.61
CA VAL A 40 -11.82 0.33 6.83
C VAL A 40 -12.28 -0.92 7.57
N ASP A 41 -13.60 -1.10 7.77
CA ASP A 41 -14.15 -2.30 8.42
C ASP A 41 -13.77 -3.58 7.68
N ARG A 42 -13.84 -3.58 6.35
CA ARG A 42 -13.38 -4.69 5.50
C ARG A 42 -11.89 -4.98 5.69
N ALA A 43 -11.06 -3.94 5.77
CA ALA A 43 -9.62 -4.07 5.98
C ALA A 43 -9.31 -4.69 7.35
N VAL A 44 -9.94 -4.18 8.41
CA VAL A 44 -9.80 -4.68 9.78
C VAL A 44 -10.28 -6.13 9.88
N ALA A 45 -11.43 -6.46 9.30
CA ALA A 45 -11.94 -7.82 9.31
C ALA A 45 -11.01 -8.79 8.55
N ALA A 46 -10.44 -8.36 7.42
CA ALA A 46 -9.47 -9.17 6.68
C ALA A 46 -8.17 -9.40 7.48
N ALA A 47 -7.67 -8.37 8.15
CA ALA A 47 -6.52 -8.46 9.04
C ALA A 47 -6.81 -9.41 10.21
N ALA A 48 -7.96 -9.26 10.89
CA ALA A 48 -8.38 -10.09 12.01
C ALA A 48 -8.49 -11.58 11.62
N ARG A 49 -9.01 -11.90 10.43
CA ARG A 49 -9.02 -13.29 9.93
C ARG A 49 -7.64 -13.85 9.66
N SER A 50 -6.68 -13.01 9.25
CA SER A 50 -5.33 -13.45 8.87
C SER A 50 -4.39 -13.53 10.07
N GLN A 51 -4.67 -12.76 11.13
CA GLN A 51 -3.80 -12.59 12.28
C GLN A 51 -3.48 -13.90 13.03
N PRO A 52 -4.43 -14.84 13.27
CA PRO A 52 -4.12 -16.07 13.99
C PRO A 52 -3.06 -16.92 13.29
N ALA A 53 -3.15 -17.07 11.97
CA ALA A 53 -2.16 -17.82 11.19
C ALA A 53 -0.78 -17.13 11.21
N TRP A 54 -0.74 -15.80 11.13
CA TRP A 54 0.50 -15.03 11.25
C TRP A 54 1.13 -15.13 12.65
N ALA A 55 0.31 -15.09 13.70
CA ALA A 55 0.75 -15.19 15.08
C ALA A 55 1.30 -16.59 15.40
N ALA A 56 0.69 -17.63 14.83
CA ALA A 56 1.15 -19.02 14.96
C ALA A 56 2.49 -19.30 14.26
N MET A 57 2.92 -18.48 13.31
CA MET A 57 4.24 -18.63 12.66
C MET A 57 5.37 -18.46 13.68
N GLY A 58 6.45 -19.23 13.51
CA GLY A 58 7.66 -19.06 14.31
C GLY A 58 8.36 -17.73 14.04
N VAL A 59 9.14 -17.22 14.99
CA VAL A 59 9.90 -15.97 14.83
C VAL A 59 10.85 -16.01 13.62
N HIS A 60 11.51 -17.16 13.39
CA HIS A 60 12.41 -17.34 12.25
C HIS A 60 11.67 -17.33 10.91
N GLU A 61 10.47 -17.90 10.85
CA GLU A 61 9.66 -17.89 9.64
C GLU A 61 9.21 -16.46 9.29
N ARG A 62 8.73 -15.70 10.28
CA ARG A 62 8.39 -14.29 10.07
C ARG A 62 9.61 -13.47 9.64
N ALA A 63 10.76 -13.69 10.28
CA ALA A 63 12.00 -13.02 9.93
C ALA A 63 12.43 -13.32 8.49
N ALA A 64 12.34 -14.58 8.04
CA ALA A 64 12.65 -14.97 6.67
C ALA A 64 11.73 -14.28 5.65
N ARG A 65 10.43 -14.21 5.93
CA ARG A 65 9.45 -13.50 5.07
C ARG A 65 9.76 -12.00 4.98
N LEU A 66 10.09 -11.36 6.11
CA LEU A 66 10.45 -9.94 6.15
C LEU A 66 11.79 -9.66 5.46
N ALA A 67 12.78 -10.56 5.60
CA ALA A 67 14.07 -10.46 4.91
C ALA A 67 13.90 -10.56 3.40
N GLU A 68 13.08 -11.49 2.91
CA GLU A 68 12.76 -11.60 1.48
C GLU A 68 12.02 -10.36 0.96
N TRP A 69 11.10 -9.79 1.74
CA TRP A 69 10.48 -8.51 1.40
C TRP A 69 11.52 -7.39 1.31
N GLY A 70 12.42 -7.28 2.28
CA GLY A 70 13.50 -6.29 2.29
C GLY A 70 14.43 -6.41 1.07
N ARG A 71 14.79 -7.65 0.68
CA ARG A 71 15.59 -7.90 -0.53
C ARG A 71 14.90 -7.36 -1.78
N ARG A 72 13.60 -7.63 -1.95
CA ARG A 72 12.82 -7.12 -3.09
C ARG A 72 12.70 -5.61 -3.09
N VAL A 73 12.55 -4.99 -1.92
CA VAL A 73 12.54 -3.53 -1.79
C VAL A 73 13.89 -2.95 -2.20
N ALA A 74 15.01 -3.53 -1.76
CA ALA A 74 16.35 -3.10 -2.14
C ALA A 74 16.61 -3.23 -3.64
N GLU A 75 16.18 -4.33 -4.27
CA GLU A 75 16.27 -4.52 -5.72
C GLU A 75 15.44 -3.49 -6.50
N ALA A 76 14.29 -3.10 -5.96
CA ALA A 76 13.42 -2.08 -6.56
C ALA A 76 13.81 -0.64 -6.16
N ALA A 77 14.84 -0.44 -5.34
CA ALA A 77 15.14 0.85 -4.70
C ALA A 77 15.28 2.02 -5.69
N PRO A 78 16.00 1.90 -6.83
CA PRO A 78 16.09 3.01 -7.79
C PRO A 78 14.71 3.44 -8.33
N ARG A 79 13.84 2.48 -8.60
CA ARG A 79 12.49 2.76 -9.10
C ARG A 79 11.58 3.33 -8.01
N LEU A 80 11.67 2.80 -6.79
CA LEU A 80 10.90 3.30 -5.65
C LEU A 80 11.33 4.71 -5.25
N GLY A 81 12.63 5.02 -5.30
CA GLY A 81 13.14 6.37 -5.03
C GLY A 81 12.63 7.40 -6.04
N LEU A 82 12.60 7.07 -7.34
CA LEU A 82 12.01 7.95 -8.35
C LEU A 82 10.51 8.18 -8.15
N LEU A 83 9.78 7.16 -7.68
CA LEU A 83 8.35 7.28 -7.36
C LEU A 83 8.13 8.21 -6.16
N ASP A 84 8.87 7.96 -5.08
CA ASP A 84 8.81 8.74 -3.84
C ASP A 84 9.17 10.22 -4.07
N ALA A 85 10.22 10.48 -4.87
CA ALA A 85 10.60 11.83 -5.25
C ALA A 85 9.52 12.59 -6.03
N ARG A 86 8.79 11.91 -6.91
CA ARG A 86 7.71 12.54 -7.69
C ARG A 86 6.49 12.83 -6.83
N ASP A 87 6.14 11.92 -5.94
CA ASP A 87 4.99 12.02 -5.03
C ASP A 87 5.26 13.04 -3.90
N GLY A 88 6.39 12.90 -3.22
CA GLY A 88 6.79 13.76 -2.10
C GLY A 88 7.51 15.06 -2.48
N GLY A 89 7.98 15.21 -3.72
CA GLY A 89 8.72 16.39 -4.19
C GLY A 89 10.19 16.46 -3.75
N THR A 90 10.73 15.36 -3.22
CA THR A 90 12.12 15.28 -2.77
C THR A 90 13.07 15.13 -3.97
N ALA A 91 14.27 15.71 -3.88
CA ALA A 91 15.30 15.51 -4.91
C ALA A 91 15.84 14.06 -4.86
N VAL A 92 16.17 13.52 -6.03
CA VAL A 92 16.83 12.20 -6.18
C VAL A 92 18.33 12.31 -6.30
#